data_AF-A0A2W5X947-F1
#
_entry.id   AF-A0A2W5X947-F1
#
_cell.length_a   1.000
_cell.length_b   1.000
_cell.length_c   1.000
_cell.angle_alpha   90.00
_cell.angle_beta   90.00
_cell.angle_gamma   90.00
#
_symmetry.space_group_name_H-M   'P 1'
#
loop_
_entity.id
_entity.type
_entity.pdbx_description
1 polymer ?
#
loop_
_entity_poly.entity_id
_entity_poly.type
_entity_poly.pdbx_seq_one_letter_code
_entity_poly.pdbx_strand_id
1 'polypeptide(L)'
;MISLLALTFTAYATTPQRAAIQAVGIGLKRPPVVRRVNLRGSYAAVLTSGGQMDGSAVAEPILVQHFSFGWQPLDILNFRCSLDSHALGAHANAILMHGMPEPKDDRPCRDLQDTGPRVQVQAIRRLMRGPLVPHVAGSGHWAMGSWYGGGGGESLFRRRNGRWLQVASGGGAMGAAGMRLYGVPQSVWCKFGIYDAKCH
;
A
#
# COMPACT_ATOMS: atom_id res chain seq x y z
N MET A 1 -36.08 2.07 11.55
CA MET A 1 -34.70 2.51 11.87
C MET A 1 -33.84 2.31 10.64
N ILE A 2 -33.53 3.39 9.92
CA ILE A 2 -32.63 3.36 8.76
C ILE A 2 -31.21 3.48 9.33
N SER A 3 -30.45 2.37 9.32
CA SER A 3 -29.02 2.41 9.59
C SER A 3 -28.36 3.27 8.52
N LEU A 4 -27.88 4.46 8.90
CA LEU A 4 -26.95 5.22 8.07
C LEU A 4 -25.72 4.34 7.85
N LEU A 5 -25.54 3.86 6.61
CA LEU A 5 -24.22 3.49 6.12
C LEU A 5 -23.34 4.74 6.24
N ALA A 6 -22.45 4.75 7.23
CA ALA A 6 -21.31 5.64 7.21
C ALA A 6 -20.43 5.24 6.02
N LEU A 7 -20.71 5.83 4.86
CA LEU A 7 -19.69 6.01 3.83
C LEU A 7 -18.58 6.79 4.51
N THR A 8 -17.50 6.10 4.90
CA THR A 8 -16.23 6.76 5.16
C THR A 8 -15.75 7.31 3.84
N PHE A 9 -16.23 8.51 3.48
CA PHE A 9 -15.55 9.34 2.50
C PHE A 9 -14.17 9.60 3.09
N THR A 10 -13.14 8.97 2.54
CA THR A 10 -11.76 9.35 2.78
C THR A 10 -11.67 10.81 2.33
N ALA A 11 -11.76 11.73 3.28
CA ALA A 11 -11.78 13.16 2.98
C ALA A 11 -10.52 13.50 2.20
N TYR A 12 -10.69 13.85 0.93
CA TYR A 12 -9.60 14.29 0.08
C TYR A 12 -8.83 15.42 0.74
N ALA A 13 -7.52 15.41 0.63
CA ALA A 13 -6.71 16.39 1.34
C ALA A 13 -6.63 17.70 0.54
N THR A 14 -6.66 18.82 1.24
CA THR A 14 -6.48 20.14 0.64
C THR A 14 -5.03 20.42 0.23
N THR A 15 -4.07 19.64 0.75
CA THR A 15 -2.64 19.78 0.47
C THR A 15 -1.97 18.41 0.29
N PRO A 16 -0.86 18.33 -0.47
CA PRO A 16 -0.11 17.08 -0.61
C PRO A 16 0.43 16.58 0.73
N GLN A 17 0.85 17.50 1.62
CA GLN A 17 1.29 17.19 2.98
C GLN A 17 0.20 16.48 3.78
N ARG A 18 -1.03 17.00 3.72
CA ARG A 18 -2.14 16.44 4.47
C ARG A 18 -2.54 15.07 3.92
N ALA A 19 -2.49 14.87 2.59
CA ALA A 19 -2.70 13.56 1.98
C ALA A 19 -1.68 12.53 2.49
N ALA A 20 -0.40 12.90 2.52
CA ALA A 20 0.67 12.04 3.00
C ALA A 20 0.56 11.74 4.50
N ILE A 21 0.31 12.75 5.34
CA ILE A 21 0.10 12.56 6.79
C ILE A 21 -1.11 11.66 7.05
N GLN A 22 -2.21 11.85 6.33
CA GLN A 22 -3.40 11.02 6.45
C GLN A 22 -3.16 9.59 5.98
N ALA A 23 -2.28 9.36 5.00
CA ALA A 23 -1.88 8.03 4.59
C ALA A 23 -1.20 7.27 5.74
N VAL A 24 -0.12 7.84 6.28
CA VAL A 24 0.79 7.14 7.22
C VAL A 24 0.61 7.58 8.68
N GLY A 25 -0.50 8.23 9.01
CA GLY A 25 -0.78 8.75 10.35
C GLY A 25 -2.00 8.12 11.02
N ILE A 26 -2.67 7.17 10.37
CA ILE A 26 -3.95 6.62 10.83
C ILE A 26 -3.76 5.91 12.18
N GLY A 27 -4.42 6.42 13.22
CA GLY A 27 -4.40 5.83 14.56
C GLY A 27 -3.15 6.15 15.38
N LEU A 28 -2.27 7.04 14.91
CA LEU A 28 -1.10 7.47 15.67
C LEU A 28 -1.46 8.53 16.71
N LYS A 29 -0.87 8.40 17.92
CA LYS A 29 -1.00 9.40 18.99
C LYS A 29 -0.33 10.72 18.64
N ARG A 30 0.74 10.68 17.84
CA ARG A 30 1.45 11.85 17.34
C ARG A 30 1.47 11.79 15.81
N PRO A 31 1.03 12.86 15.12
CA PRO A 31 1.00 12.85 13.67
C PRO A 31 2.44 12.84 13.10
N PRO A 32 2.65 12.20 11.94
CA PRO A 32 3.90 12.30 11.19
C PRO A 32 4.26 13.75 10.86
N VAL A 33 5.56 14.05 10.83
CA VAL A 33 6.09 15.38 10.51
C VAL A 33 6.61 15.41 9.08
N VAL A 34 6.20 16.40 8.29
CA VAL A 34 6.71 16.59 6.93
C VAL A 34 8.15 17.10 6.98
N ARG A 35 9.02 16.42 6.24
CA ARG A 35 10.45 16.74 6.14
C ARG A 35 10.79 17.41 4.82
N ARG A 36 10.16 16.96 3.72
CA ARG A 36 10.38 17.50 2.38
C ARG A 36 9.12 17.34 1.54
N VAL A 37 8.90 18.30 0.64
CA VAL A 37 7.87 18.24 -0.40
C VAL A 37 8.51 18.70 -1.70
N ASN A 38 8.44 17.85 -2.72
CA ASN A 38 8.79 18.22 -4.09
C ASN A 38 7.52 18.15 -4.94
N LEU A 39 7.29 19.14 -5.80
CA LEU A 39 6.08 19.27 -6.62
C LEU A 39 6.44 19.27 -8.11
N ARG A 40 5.63 18.57 -8.91
CA ARG A 40 5.70 18.61 -10.37
C ARG A 40 4.32 18.43 -10.99
N GLY A 41 3.77 19.50 -11.56
CA GLY A 41 2.44 19.47 -12.16
C GLY A 41 1.37 19.10 -11.14
N SER A 42 0.59 18.06 -11.41
CA SER A 42 -0.41 17.51 -10.48
C SER A 42 0.17 16.52 -9.48
N TYR A 43 1.48 16.27 -9.44
CA TYR A 43 2.09 15.30 -8.53
C TYR A 43 2.96 15.97 -7.46
N ALA A 44 3.05 15.34 -6.29
CA ALA A 44 4.03 15.67 -5.27
C ALA A 44 4.65 14.40 -4.67
N ALA A 45 5.91 14.48 -4.30
CA ALA A 45 6.56 13.51 -3.42
C ALA A 45 6.71 14.14 -2.03
N VAL A 46 6.18 13.49 -1.01
CA VAL A 46 6.18 13.99 0.37
C VAL A 46 6.95 13.02 1.26
N LEU A 47 8.06 13.49 1.81
CA LEU A 47 8.82 12.76 2.82
C LEU A 47 8.32 13.13 4.21
N THR A 48 8.04 12.13 5.02
CA THR A 48 7.63 12.31 6.42
C THR A 48 8.58 11.58 7.37
N SER A 49 8.59 12.00 8.63
CA SER A 49 9.20 11.26 9.74
C SER A 49 8.13 10.86 10.74
N GLY A 50 8.23 9.65 11.27
CA GLY A 50 7.27 9.11 12.24
C GLY A 50 5.99 8.54 11.62
N GLY A 51 5.97 8.33 10.30
CA GLY A 51 4.91 7.62 9.60
C GLY A 51 4.81 6.16 10.02
N GLN A 52 3.59 5.65 10.14
CA GLN A 52 3.31 4.22 10.28
C GLN A 52 2.10 3.80 9.45
N MET A 53 2.14 2.57 8.95
CA MET A 53 1.02 1.93 8.28
C MET A 53 0.99 0.45 8.61
N ASP A 54 -0.19 -0.07 8.98
CA ASP A 54 -0.41 -1.44 9.41
C ASP A 54 0.67 -1.99 10.38
N GLY A 55 1.12 -1.14 11.31
CA GLY A 55 2.11 -1.49 12.33
C GLY A 55 3.58 -1.39 11.89
N SER A 56 3.85 -1.01 10.65
CA SER A 56 5.19 -0.81 10.10
C SER A 56 5.55 0.67 10.01
N ALA A 57 6.80 1.02 10.31
CA ALA A 57 7.30 2.37 10.08
C ALA A 57 7.42 2.65 8.58
N VAL A 58 6.98 3.84 8.17
CA VAL A 58 7.13 4.34 6.80
C VAL A 58 8.08 5.54 6.84
N ALA A 59 9.24 5.39 6.20
CA ALA A 59 10.29 6.41 6.14
C ALA A 59 10.55 6.88 4.71
N GLU A 60 9.88 6.28 3.74
CA GLU A 60 10.04 6.52 2.32
C GLU A 60 9.11 7.65 1.83
N PRO A 61 9.45 8.31 0.71
CA PRO A 61 8.59 9.34 0.13
C PRO A 61 7.24 8.77 -0.31
N ILE A 62 6.17 9.50 -0.02
CA ILE A 62 4.82 9.16 -0.47
C ILE A 62 4.51 9.98 -1.71
N LEU A 63 4.19 9.31 -2.81
CA LEU A 63 3.69 9.96 -4.01
C LEU A 63 2.22 10.32 -3.80
N VAL A 64 1.87 11.56 -4.10
CA VAL A 64 0.49 12.05 -4.08
C VAL A 64 0.16 12.73 -5.41
N GLN A 65 -1.10 12.66 -5.82
CA GLN A 65 -1.62 13.31 -7.01
C GLN A 65 -2.82 14.20 -6.68
N HIS A 66 -2.89 15.34 -7.35
CA HIS A 66 -3.98 16.28 -7.30
C HIS A 66 -5.03 15.93 -8.35
N PHE A 67 -6.27 15.74 -7.87
CA PHE A 67 -7.47 15.60 -8.67
C PHE A 67 -8.36 16.83 -8.48
N SER A 68 -9.42 16.96 -9.29
CA SER A 68 -10.38 18.06 -9.16
C SER A 68 -11.04 18.15 -7.77
N PHE A 69 -11.09 17.03 -7.05
CA PHE A 69 -11.66 16.92 -5.71
C PHE A 69 -10.61 16.94 -4.57
N GLY A 70 -9.31 17.12 -4.88
CA GLY A 70 -8.24 17.25 -3.88
C GLY A 70 -7.08 16.28 -4.07
N TRP A 71 -6.16 16.26 -3.11
CA TRP A 71 -4.95 15.44 -3.13
C TRP A 71 -5.21 14.04 -2.58
N GLN A 72 -4.67 13.04 -3.28
CA GLN A 72 -4.70 11.64 -2.86
C GLN A 72 -3.31 11.02 -2.89
N PRO A 73 -2.96 10.18 -1.91
CA PRO A 73 -1.75 9.39 -1.96
C PRO A 73 -1.93 8.21 -2.92
N LEU A 74 -0.91 7.99 -3.75
CA LEU A 74 -0.89 6.98 -4.79
C LEU A 74 -0.03 5.78 -4.41
N ASP A 75 1.21 6.04 -3.98
CA ASP A 75 2.21 5.00 -3.79
C ASP A 75 3.25 5.43 -2.74
N ILE A 76 4.02 4.47 -2.23
CA ILE A 76 5.22 4.69 -1.42
C ILE A 76 6.43 4.37 -2.30
N LEU A 77 7.33 5.34 -2.45
CA LEU A 77 8.42 5.31 -3.43
C LEU A 77 9.66 4.58 -2.88
N ASN A 78 9.50 3.33 -2.46
CA ASN A 78 10.60 2.46 -2.00
C ASN A 78 11.14 1.52 -3.09
N PHE A 79 10.37 1.23 -4.14
CA PHE A 79 10.83 0.53 -5.34
C PHE A 79 11.08 1.51 -6.49
N ARG A 80 12.15 1.29 -7.25
CA ARG A 80 12.42 2.10 -8.45
C ARG A 80 11.29 2.00 -9.47
N CYS A 81 10.75 0.81 -9.64
CA CYS A 81 9.63 0.56 -10.53
C CYS A 81 8.35 1.32 -10.14
N SER A 82 8.10 1.58 -8.84
CA SER A 82 6.92 2.33 -8.38
C SER A 82 6.98 3.77 -8.87
N LEU A 83 8.17 4.35 -8.95
CA LEU A 83 8.36 5.68 -9.50
C LEU A 83 8.12 5.70 -11.02
N ASP A 84 8.50 4.63 -11.72
CA ASP A 84 8.39 4.53 -13.18
C ASP A 84 6.97 4.11 -13.64
N SER A 85 6.21 3.39 -12.81
CA SER A 85 4.86 2.88 -13.12
C SER A 85 3.82 3.98 -13.37
N HIS A 86 4.06 5.20 -12.86
CA HIS A 86 3.18 6.35 -13.04
C HIS A 86 3.41 7.13 -14.34
N ALA A 87 4.30 6.65 -15.22
CA ALA A 87 4.57 7.20 -16.55
C ALA A 87 4.87 8.71 -16.58
N LEU A 88 5.47 9.24 -15.51
CA LEU A 88 5.78 10.67 -15.36
C LEU A 88 6.98 11.12 -16.22
N GLY A 89 7.81 10.17 -16.64
CA GLY A 89 9.04 10.40 -17.37
C GLY A 89 10.23 10.75 -16.47
N ALA A 90 11.45 10.51 -16.96
CA ALA A 90 12.68 10.61 -16.18
C ALA A 90 12.92 12.01 -15.57
N HIS A 91 12.59 13.07 -16.31
CA HIS A 91 12.77 14.45 -15.82
C HIS A 91 11.83 14.79 -14.67
N ALA A 92 10.55 14.38 -14.74
CA ALA A 92 9.61 14.58 -13.64
C ALA A 92 10.02 13.76 -12.40
N ASN A 93 10.46 12.52 -12.62
CA ASN A 93 10.98 11.65 -11.56
C ASN A 93 12.19 12.28 -10.85
N ALA A 94 13.12 12.88 -11.60
CA ALA A 94 14.26 13.59 -11.04
C ALA A 94 13.85 14.78 -10.17
N ILE A 95 12.86 15.57 -10.58
CA ILE A 95 12.33 16.69 -9.80
C ILE A 95 11.67 16.20 -8.51
N LEU A 96 10.80 15.18 -8.62
CA LEU A 96 10.08 14.63 -7.47
C LEU A 96 11.03 13.99 -6.45
N MET A 97 12.09 13.32 -6.91
CA MET A 97 13.04 12.62 -6.04
C MET A 97 14.25 13.46 -5.61
N HIS A 98 14.36 14.72 -6.04
CA HIS A 98 15.50 15.56 -5.67
C HIS A 98 15.64 15.74 -4.15
N GLY A 99 16.72 15.21 -3.57
CA GLY A 99 16.98 15.25 -2.13
C GLY A 99 16.05 14.36 -1.29
N MET A 100 15.37 13.41 -1.92
CA MET A 100 14.64 12.32 -1.27
C MET A 100 15.57 11.11 -1.06
N PRO A 101 15.29 10.21 -0.09
CA PRO A 101 15.94 8.91 -0.02
C PRO A 101 15.76 8.14 -1.34
N GLU A 102 16.80 7.45 -1.77
CA GLU A 102 16.70 6.58 -2.93
C GLU A 102 15.81 5.37 -2.62
N PRO A 103 15.07 4.86 -3.64
CA PRO A 103 14.38 3.59 -3.52
C PRO A 103 15.37 2.50 -3.08
N LYS A 104 14.98 1.70 -2.08
CA LYS A 104 15.84 0.65 -1.51
C LYS A 104 15.86 -0.62 -2.36
N ASP A 105 14.96 -0.71 -3.32
CA ASP A 105 14.68 -1.92 -4.07
C ASP A 105 14.53 -1.61 -5.57
N ASP A 106 15.28 -2.32 -6.40
CA ASP A 106 15.34 -2.16 -7.86
C ASP A 106 14.54 -3.25 -8.60
N ARG A 107 13.90 -4.16 -7.87
CA ARG A 107 13.11 -5.23 -8.47
C ARG A 107 11.96 -4.66 -9.30
N PRO A 108 11.61 -5.35 -10.41
CA PRO A 108 10.49 -4.92 -11.24
C PRO A 108 9.18 -4.97 -10.44
N CYS A 109 8.31 -4.01 -10.72
CA CYS A 109 6.98 -3.99 -10.14
C CYS A 109 6.22 -5.18 -10.66
N ARG A 110 5.56 -5.88 -9.77
CA ARG A 110 4.69 -6.97 -10.17
C ARG A 110 3.41 -6.39 -10.74
N ASP A 111 2.95 -6.96 -11.84
CA ASP A 111 1.62 -6.67 -12.36
C ASP A 111 0.61 -7.37 -11.43
N LEU A 112 0.19 -6.64 -10.40
CA LEU A 112 -0.62 -7.17 -9.33
C LEU A 112 -2.10 -6.95 -9.65
N GLN A 113 -2.73 -7.97 -10.24
CA GLN A 113 -4.17 -7.99 -10.49
C GLN A 113 -4.92 -8.78 -9.41
N ASP A 114 -6.08 -8.28 -9.00
CA ASP A 114 -6.93 -8.97 -8.02
C ASP A 114 -7.18 -10.41 -8.47
N THR A 115 -6.89 -11.37 -7.60
CA THR A 115 -7.04 -12.80 -7.92
C THR A 115 -7.96 -13.51 -6.93
N GLY A 116 -8.85 -14.37 -7.41
CA GLY A 116 -9.78 -15.13 -6.59
C GLY A 116 -11.22 -14.59 -6.58
N PRO A 117 -12.09 -15.16 -5.74
CA PRO A 117 -13.51 -14.81 -5.77
C PRO A 117 -13.75 -13.35 -5.40
N ARG A 118 -14.52 -12.62 -6.22
CA ARG A 118 -14.80 -11.17 -6.06
C ARG A 118 -15.30 -10.81 -4.67
N VAL A 119 -16.13 -11.65 -4.05
CA VAL A 119 -16.64 -11.43 -2.69
C VAL A 119 -15.52 -11.46 -1.64
N GLN A 120 -14.53 -12.34 -1.81
CA GLN A 120 -13.38 -12.39 -0.90
C GLN A 120 -12.52 -11.14 -1.07
N VAL A 121 -12.19 -10.78 -2.32
CA VAL A 121 -11.43 -9.58 -2.66
C VAL A 121 -12.06 -8.34 -2.03
N GLN A 122 -13.37 -8.16 -2.19
CA GLN A 122 -14.09 -7.03 -1.62
C GLN A 122 -14.12 -7.07 -0.08
N ALA A 123 -14.26 -8.25 0.53
CA ALA A 123 -14.24 -8.38 1.99
C ALA A 123 -12.88 -7.98 2.58
N ILE A 124 -11.78 -8.40 1.96
CA ILE A 124 -10.43 -8.03 2.39
C ILE A 124 -10.16 -6.55 2.18
N ARG A 125 -10.55 -5.99 1.02
CA ARG A 125 -10.36 -4.57 0.73
C ARG A 125 -11.06 -3.66 1.75
N ARG A 126 -12.19 -4.11 2.34
CA ARG A 126 -12.87 -3.39 3.43
C ARG A 126 -12.15 -3.47 4.78
N LEU A 127 -11.30 -4.49 4.99
CA LEU A 127 -10.52 -4.65 6.22
C LEU A 127 -9.19 -3.89 6.16
N MET A 128 -8.64 -3.72 4.97
CA MET A 128 -7.40 -2.98 4.76
C MET A 128 -7.58 -1.50 5.06
N ARG A 129 -6.57 -0.92 5.70
CA ARG A 129 -6.53 0.50 6.03
C ARG A 129 -5.72 1.24 4.98
N GLY A 130 -6.22 2.40 4.60
CA GLY A 130 -5.53 3.32 3.68
C GLY A 130 -6.33 3.59 2.41
N PRO A 131 -6.21 4.80 1.83
CA PRO A 131 -6.89 5.21 0.60
C PRO A 131 -6.56 4.38 -0.65
N LEU A 132 -5.50 3.56 -0.68
CA LEU A 132 -5.15 2.77 -1.87
C LEU A 132 -4.76 1.32 -1.55
N VAL A 133 -5.63 0.41 -1.97
CA VAL A 133 -5.40 -1.05 -1.99
C VAL A 133 -5.37 -1.45 -3.46
N PRO A 134 -4.19 -1.48 -4.11
CA PRO A 134 -4.08 -1.79 -5.52
C PRO A 134 -4.47 -3.25 -5.82
N HIS A 135 -4.18 -4.16 -4.89
CA HIS A 135 -4.20 -5.59 -5.15
C HIS A 135 -4.64 -6.41 -3.94
N VAL A 136 -5.49 -7.39 -4.20
CA VAL A 136 -5.88 -8.46 -3.27
C VAL A 136 -5.90 -9.80 -3.99
N ALA A 137 -5.18 -10.77 -3.42
CA ALA A 137 -5.21 -12.17 -3.85
C ALA A 137 -5.89 -13.04 -2.79
N GLY A 138 -6.97 -13.74 -3.15
CA GLY A 138 -7.73 -14.64 -2.28
C GLY A 138 -7.68 -16.10 -2.74
N SER A 139 -7.43 -17.01 -1.80
CA SER A 139 -7.44 -18.47 -2.04
C SER A 139 -7.92 -19.25 -0.82
N GLY A 140 -9.07 -19.91 -0.94
CA GLY A 140 -9.63 -20.74 0.14
C GLY A 140 -9.90 -19.94 1.43
N HIS A 141 -9.12 -20.22 2.47
CA HIS A 141 -9.17 -19.56 3.79
C HIS A 141 -8.09 -18.50 3.98
N TRP A 142 -7.38 -18.13 2.93
CA TRP A 142 -6.28 -17.19 2.98
C TRP A 142 -6.49 -16.08 1.97
N ALA A 143 -6.03 -14.89 2.31
CA ALA A 143 -5.92 -13.81 1.36
C ALA A 143 -4.74 -12.91 1.71
N MET A 144 -4.19 -12.26 0.70
CA MET A 144 -3.14 -11.27 0.83
C MET A 144 -3.60 -9.98 0.17
N GLY A 145 -3.30 -8.85 0.78
CA GLY A 145 -3.57 -7.54 0.22
C GLY A 145 -2.32 -6.69 0.24
N SER A 146 -2.00 -6.07 -0.89
CA SER A 146 -0.93 -5.07 -0.99
C SER A 146 -1.52 -3.69 -0.72
N TRP A 147 -0.82 -2.84 0.01
CA TRP A 147 -1.21 -1.44 0.23
C TRP A 147 -0.20 -0.52 -0.46
N TYR A 148 -0.70 0.55 -1.09
CA TYR A 148 0.09 1.55 -1.82
C TYR A 148 1.09 0.94 -2.81
N GLY A 149 0.57 0.43 -3.92
CA GLY A 149 1.36 -0.16 -5.00
C GLY A 149 2.18 -1.38 -4.58
N GLY A 150 3.31 -1.57 -5.26
CA GLY A 150 4.34 -2.52 -4.86
C GLY A 150 5.14 -2.05 -3.65
N GLY A 151 4.96 -0.78 -3.24
CA GLY A 151 5.89 -0.11 -2.36
C GLY A 151 5.47 0.12 -0.92
N GLY A 152 4.19 0.07 -0.60
CA GLY A 152 3.79 0.16 0.79
C GLY A 152 4.12 -1.10 1.57
N GLY A 153 3.48 -2.21 1.21
CA GLY A 153 3.70 -3.49 1.86
C GLY A 153 2.52 -4.43 1.70
N GLU A 154 2.54 -5.53 2.47
CA GLU A 154 1.57 -6.60 2.34
C GLU A 154 0.96 -6.99 3.70
N SER A 155 -0.34 -7.24 3.68
CA SER A 155 -1.13 -7.70 4.82
C SER A 155 -1.71 -9.09 4.51
N LEU A 156 -1.48 -10.05 5.41
CA LEU A 156 -1.96 -11.43 5.31
C LEU A 156 -3.21 -11.61 6.16
N PHE A 157 -4.24 -12.22 5.57
CA PHE A 157 -5.53 -12.47 6.18
C PHE A 157 -5.87 -13.96 6.19
N ARG A 158 -6.51 -14.41 7.26
CA ARG A 158 -7.02 -15.78 7.41
C ARG A 158 -8.51 -15.77 7.71
N ARG A 159 -9.27 -16.61 7.03
CA ARG A 159 -10.69 -16.84 7.29
C ARG A 159 -10.87 -17.95 8.33
N ARG A 160 -11.45 -17.62 9.49
CA ARG A 160 -11.84 -18.57 10.54
C ARG A 160 -13.29 -18.31 10.93
N ASN A 161 -14.10 -19.36 11.06
CA ASN A 161 -15.52 -19.27 11.45
C ASN A 161 -16.31 -18.24 10.64
N GLY A 162 -16.11 -18.22 9.32
CA GLY A 162 -16.76 -17.27 8.41
C GLY A 162 -16.25 -15.82 8.46
N ARG A 163 -15.29 -15.49 9.33
CA ARG A 163 -14.74 -14.14 9.49
C ARG A 163 -13.28 -14.07 9.01
N TRP A 164 -12.94 -12.97 8.36
CA TRP A 164 -11.58 -12.64 7.97
C TRP A 164 -10.87 -11.90 9.10
N LEU A 165 -9.64 -12.32 9.40
CA LEU A 165 -8.78 -11.72 10.41
C LEU A 165 -7.40 -11.46 9.80
N GLN A 166 -6.85 -10.27 10.02
CA GLN A 166 -5.46 -9.97 9.69
C GLN A 166 -4.56 -10.73 10.66
N VAL A 167 -3.63 -11.52 10.14
CA VAL A 167 -2.71 -12.34 10.95
C VAL A 167 -1.26 -11.89 10.84
N ALA A 168 -0.93 -11.15 9.78
CA ALA A 168 0.36 -10.51 9.60
C ALA A 168 0.18 -9.23 8.79
N SER A 169 1.07 -8.26 9.01
CA SER A 169 1.29 -7.16 8.10
C SER A 169 2.69 -6.60 8.29
N GLY A 170 3.24 -6.06 7.23
CA GLY A 170 4.59 -5.53 7.19
C GLY A 170 4.78 -4.56 6.04
N GLY A 171 5.76 -3.67 6.18
CA GLY A 171 6.32 -2.94 5.05
C GLY A 171 7.07 -3.90 4.12
N GLY A 172 6.88 -3.74 2.81
CA GLY A 172 7.49 -4.59 1.79
C GLY A 172 6.79 -5.94 1.53
N ALA A 173 7.42 -6.75 0.67
CA ALA A 173 6.86 -8.00 0.19
C ALA A 173 7.09 -9.18 1.15
N MET A 174 6.07 -10.00 1.35
CA MET A 174 6.11 -11.19 2.18
C MET A 174 6.84 -12.34 1.47
N GLY A 175 7.71 -13.02 2.21
CA GLY A 175 8.50 -14.16 1.73
C GLY A 175 7.96 -15.51 2.21
N ALA A 176 8.53 -16.58 1.65
CA ALA A 176 8.18 -17.97 1.93
C ALA A 176 8.40 -18.33 3.41
N ALA A 177 9.42 -17.75 4.07
CA ALA A 177 9.63 -17.92 5.50
C ALA A 177 8.40 -17.46 6.33
N GLY A 178 7.85 -16.30 6.00
CA GLY A 178 6.63 -15.78 6.64
C GLY A 178 5.42 -16.67 6.36
N MET A 179 5.24 -17.11 5.11
CA MET A 179 4.17 -18.04 4.75
C MET A 179 4.20 -19.33 5.58
N ARG A 180 5.39 -19.92 5.77
CA ARG A 180 5.58 -21.12 6.60
C ARG A 180 5.24 -20.84 8.06
N LEU A 181 5.73 -19.72 8.61
CA LEU A 181 5.48 -19.32 10.00
C LEU A 181 3.97 -19.22 10.30
N TYR A 182 3.18 -18.67 9.38
CA TYR A 182 1.73 -18.53 9.55
C TYR A 182 0.93 -19.78 9.14
N GLY A 183 1.58 -20.81 8.60
CA GLY A 183 0.94 -22.05 8.13
C GLY A 183 0.09 -21.84 6.88
N VAL A 184 0.51 -20.96 5.98
CA VAL A 184 -0.13 -20.74 4.68
C VAL A 184 0.25 -21.91 3.75
N PRO A 185 -0.71 -22.66 3.18
CA PRO A 185 -0.41 -23.78 2.29
C PRO A 185 0.42 -23.36 1.07
N GLN A 186 1.43 -24.14 0.70
CA GLN A 186 2.29 -23.80 -0.44
C GLN A 186 1.52 -23.67 -1.76
N SER A 187 0.40 -24.41 -1.90
CA SER A 187 -0.49 -24.32 -3.06
C SER A 187 -1.09 -22.93 -3.31
N VAL A 188 -1.06 -22.02 -2.32
CA VAL A 188 -1.56 -20.65 -2.51
C VAL A 188 -0.46 -19.62 -2.76
N TRP A 189 0.81 -19.96 -2.55
CA TRP A 189 1.92 -18.99 -2.58
C TRP A 189 2.10 -18.35 -3.95
N CYS A 190 1.95 -19.13 -5.03
CA CYS A 190 2.07 -18.61 -6.39
C CYS A 190 0.94 -17.66 -6.74
N LYS A 191 -0.27 -17.93 -6.25
CA LYS A 191 -1.40 -17.03 -6.43
C LYS A 191 -1.23 -15.72 -5.66
N PHE A 192 -0.55 -15.77 -4.52
CA PHE A 192 -0.20 -14.56 -3.78
C PHE A 192 1.03 -13.86 -4.37
N GLY A 193 1.74 -14.49 -5.32
CA GLY A 193 2.98 -13.94 -5.82
C GLY A 193 4.02 -13.81 -4.71
N ILE A 194 4.30 -14.88 -3.97
CA ILE A 194 5.40 -14.86 -2.99
C ILE A 194 6.74 -14.89 -3.73
N TYR A 195 7.61 -13.90 -3.48
CA TYR A 195 8.73 -13.59 -4.40
C TYR A 195 9.83 -14.66 -4.44
N ASP A 196 10.05 -15.35 -3.33
CA ASP A 196 11.02 -16.43 -3.15
C ASP A 196 10.35 -17.81 -3.20
N ALA A 197 9.07 -17.88 -3.58
CA ALA A 197 8.40 -19.14 -3.83
C ALA A 197 8.77 -19.69 -5.21
N LYS A 198 9.10 -20.98 -5.26
CA LYS A 198 9.26 -21.71 -6.51
C LYS A 198 7.88 -22.00 -7.11
N CYS A 199 7.50 -21.18 -8.07
CA CYS A 199 6.29 -21.33 -8.86
C CYS A 199 6.69 -21.87 -10.22
N HIS A 200 6.48 -23.16 -10.41
CA HIS A 200 6.76 -23.90 -11.65
C HIS A 200 5.44 -24.40 -12.22
#